data_AF-A0A971YLI7-F1
#
_entry.id   AF-A0A971YLI7-F1
#
_cell.length_a   1.000
_cell.length_b   1.000
_cell.length_c   1.000
_cell.angle_alpha   90.00
_cell.angle_beta   90.00
_cell.angle_gamma   90.00
#
_symmetry.space_group_name_H-M   'P 1'
#
loop_
_entity.id
_entity.type
_entity.pdbx_description
1 polymer ?
#
loop_
_entity_poly.entity_id
_entity_poly.type
_entity_poly.pdbx_seq_one_letter_code
_entity_poly.pdbx_strand_id
1 'polypeptide(L)'
;MIKIISDVEVVQQKAGFRFTEKLLQATQSHDRRPTIPVLLVLEDGTELLMVREIEKGNMLQVNCKLPVVFYHPYFLLDNKTRDMVPPSLAAAIKTRAEASKICCDEGLVYAVYEQLTQHFSVEMIGRGRFVQGQVYRTSCQEVVSRFYTNQSSVDKAAFALTERMANGSRIREMLGQGGSDTRFTSLTELMAKEGLDAVVASSPLAVMELAGYPACGIGAPELLAIYQQGENEVIVFTPCSRTGQELEELGFRPAGQMSLVELLKDKRVGFEEDSLDVATYLLLAESCELKKASGLLRLWRESKLGSKDLAYFVLTASASKYAVEKTMAYAADKVRQQENLTEADLYRLYQDLVQKFVREEQIPVPIEIYFTNLHAGIRSPYPAVPSNHPVNRDGKTHKMDAGLMVLDGPRLMHA
;
A
#
# COMPACT_ATOMS: atom_id res chain seq x y z
N MET A 1 -16.59 23.29 -17.68
CA MET A 1 -15.32 23.03 -16.95
C MET A 1 -15.29 21.59 -16.51
N ILE A 2 -14.20 20.87 -16.80
CA ILE A 2 -14.01 19.47 -16.41
C ILE A 2 -13.70 19.38 -14.91
N LYS A 3 -14.22 18.34 -14.24
CA LYS A 3 -13.95 18.06 -12.83
C LYS A 3 -13.35 16.66 -12.66
N ILE A 4 -12.36 16.54 -11.77
CA ILE A 4 -11.77 15.27 -11.34
C ILE A 4 -12.11 15.09 -9.86
N ILE A 5 -12.88 14.05 -9.57
CA ILE A 5 -13.29 13.69 -8.21
C ILE A 5 -12.46 12.45 -7.79
N SER A 6 -11.77 12.56 -6.65
CA SER A 6 -10.92 11.51 -6.09
C SER A 6 -11.41 10.98 -4.73
N ASP A 7 -12.52 11.50 -4.21
CA ASP A 7 -13.15 10.96 -3.02
C ASP A 7 -13.61 9.52 -3.25
N VAL A 8 -12.99 8.57 -2.55
CA VAL A 8 -13.16 7.14 -2.77
C VAL A 8 -14.60 6.69 -2.55
N GLU A 9 -15.29 7.25 -1.56
CA GLU A 9 -16.68 6.87 -1.26
C GLU A 9 -17.60 7.32 -2.39
N VAL A 10 -17.44 8.57 -2.84
CA VAL A 10 -18.20 9.13 -3.97
C VAL A 10 -17.95 8.32 -5.24
N VAL A 11 -16.69 8.04 -5.58
CA VAL A 11 -16.35 7.31 -6.80
C VAL A 11 -16.88 5.87 -6.73
N GLN A 12 -16.76 5.17 -5.59
CA GLN A 12 -17.31 3.81 -5.43
C GLN A 12 -18.84 3.78 -5.55
N GLN A 13 -19.53 4.74 -4.94
CA GLN A 13 -20.99 4.85 -5.02
C GLN A 13 -21.45 4.99 -6.47
N LYS A 14 -20.78 5.85 -7.23
CA LYS A 14 -21.05 6.11 -8.65
C LYS A 14 -20.70 4.91 -9.52
N ALA A 15 -19.53 4.31 -9.32
CA ALA A 15 -19.07 3.14 -10.07
C ALA A 15 -19.93 1.90 -9.83
N GLY A 16 -20.55 1.78 -8.65
CA GLY A 16 -21.49 0.71 -8.30
C GLY A 16 -20.85 -0.55 -7.74
N PHE A 17 -19.59 -0.49 -7.31
CA PHE A 17 -18.89 -1.61 -6.69
C PHE A 17 -17.82 -1.12 -5.70
N ARG A 18 -17.36 -2.01 -4.82
CA ARG A 18 -16.33 -1.71 -3.83
C ARG A 18 -14.94 -1.98 -4.40
N PHE A 19 -14.06 -0.98 -4.32
CA PHE A 19 -12.72 -1.07 -4.90
C PHE A 19 -11.82 -2.06 -4.15
N THR A 20 -11.86 -2.04 -2.82
CA THR A 20 -11.12 -2.98 -1.96
C THR A 20 -11.44 -4.46 -2.23
N GLU A 21 -12.64 -4.76 -2.75
CA GLU A 21 -13.07 -6.13 -3.01
C GLU A 21 -12.76 -6.59 -4.44
N LYS A 22 -12.58 -5.65 -5.38
CA LYS A 22 -12.59 -5.94 -6.81
C LYS A 22 -11.35 -5.48 -7.56
N LEU A 23 -10.65 -4.46 -7.06
CA LEU A 23 -9.48 -3.89 -7.73
C LEU A 23 -8.21 -4.29 -7.00
N LEU A 24 -7.17 -4.51 -7.79
CA LEU A 24 -5.87 -4.95 -7.31
C LEU A 24 -5.12 -3.82 -6.57
N GLN A 25 -5.04 -2.65 -7.21
CA GLN A 25 -4.31 -1.48 -6.72
C GLN A 25 -4.97 -0.82 -5.52
N ALA A 26 -6.23 -1.17 -5.24
CA ALA A 26 -6.92 -0.79 -4.02
C ALA A 26 -6.37 -1.50 -2.78
N THR A 27 -5.68 -2.64 -2.93
CA THR A 27 -5.22 -3.49 -1.82
C THR A 27 -3.72 -3.77 -1.84
N GLN A 28 -3.05 -3.67 -3.01
CA GLN A 28 -1.63 -4.01 -3.18
C GLN A 28 -0.61 -2.91 -2.88
N SER A 29 -1.02 -1.73 -2.43
CA SER A 29 -0.09 -0.60 -2.27
C SER A 29 -0.18 -0.02 -0.87
N HIS A 30 0.75 -0.43 -0.01
CA HIS A 30 0.93 0.13 1.34
C HIS A 30 1.99 1.24 1.38
N ASP A 31 2.92 1.28 0.42
CA ASP A 31 4.01 2.26 0.33
C ASP A 31 3.63 3.54 -0.42
N ARG A 32 2.37 3.66 -0.81
CA ARG A 32 1.76 4.82 -1.46
C ARG A 32 0.28 4.83 -1.15
N ARG A 33 -0.40 5.94 -1.40
CA ARG A 33 -1.86 5.96 -1.34
C ARG A 33 -2.38 5.01 -2.43
N PRO A 34 -3.37 4.14 -2.13
CA PRO A 34 -3.91 3.22 -3.13
C PRO A 34 -4.26 3.98 -4.41
N THR A 35 -3.79 3.50 -5.55
CA THR A 35 -4.09 4.14 -6.83
C THR A 35 -5.51 3.77 -7.21
N ILE A 36 -6.44 4.57 -6.71
CA ILE A 36 -7.86 4.33 -6.86
C ILE A 36 -8.34 5.02 -8.15
N PRO A 37 -9.31 4.44 -8.87
CA PRO A 37 -9.97 5.12 -9.97
C PRO A 37 -10.45 6.52 -9.57
N VAL A 38 -10.36 7.47 -10.49
CA VAL A 38 -10.95 8.81 -10.31
C VAL A 38 -12.15 8.98 -11.23
N LEU A 39 -13.12 9.78 -10.79
CA LEU A 39 -14.28 10.13 -11.60
C LEU A 39 -13.98 11.41 -12.39
N LEU A 40 -14.08 11.33 -13.70
CA LEU A 40 -13.98 12.47 -14.61
C LEU A 40 -15.40 12.92 -14.97
N VAL A 41 -15.73 14.18 -14.69
CA VAL A 41 -16.99 14.80 -15.10
C VAL A 41 -16.69 15.81 -16.20
N LEU A 42 -17.19 15.56 -17.40
CA LEU A 42 -17.04 16.44 -18.55
C LEU A 42 -17.97 17.65 -18.44
N GLU A 43 -17.78 18.63 -19.34
CA GLU A 43 -18.54 19.89 -19.30
C GLU A 43 -20.03 19.71 -19.57
N ASP A 44 -20.39 18.69 -20.35
CA ASP A 44 -21.77 18.30 -20.67
C ASP A 44 -22.44 17.46 -19.56
N GLY A 45 -21.73 17.19 -18.46
CA GLY A 45 -22.19 16.36 -17.36
C GLY A 45 -21.92 14.87 -17.53
N THR A 46 -21.27 14.45 -18.62
CA THR A 46 -20.89 13.04 -18.82
C THR A 46 -19.90 12.60 -17.74
N GLU A 47 -20.20 11.48 -17.08
CA GLU A 47 -19.38 10.89 -16.01
C GLU A 47 -18.61 9.67 -16.56
N LEU A 48 -17.27 9.67 -16.40
CA LEU A 48 -16.38 8.61 -16.85
C LEU A 48 -15.52 8.11 -15.69
N LEU A 49 -15.37 6.79 -15.56
CA LEU A 49 -14.46 6.21 -14.59
C LEU A 49 -13.07 6.04 -15.21
N MET A 50 -12.08 6.75 -14.67
CA MET A 50 -10.69 6.68 -15.15
C MET A 50 -9.94 5.61 -14.36
N VAL A 51 -9.52 4.55 -15.04
CA VAL A 51 -8.93 3.36 -14.41
C VAL A 51 -7.58 3.05 -15.04
N ARG A 52 -6.56 2.68 -14.24
CA ARG A 52 -5.28 2.22 -14.80
C ARG A 52 -5.45 0.88 -15.52
N GLU A 53 -4.74 0.69 -16.61
CA GLU A 53 -4.95 -0.47 -17.49
C GLU A 53 -4.65 -1.82 -16.81
N ILE A 54 -3.78 -1.83 -15.80
CA ILE A 54 -3.50 -3.00 -14.97
C ILE A 54 -4.77 -3.65 -14.37
N GLU A 55 -5.82 -2.86 -14.12
CA GLU A 55 -7.10 -3.34 -13.57
C GLU A 55 -8.04 -3.95 -14.60
N LYS A 56 -7.68 -3.96 -15.88
CA LYS A 56 -8.57 -4.39 -16.97
C LYS A 56 -9.12 -5.80 -16.75
N GLY A 57 -8.29 -6.74 -16.27
CA GLY A 57 -8.72 -8.10 -15.93
C GLY A 57 -9.82 -8.13 -14.86
N ASN A 58 -9.71 -7.26 -13.85
CA ASN A 58 -10.69 -7.12 -12.78
C ASN A 58 -11.97 -6.43 -13.24
N MET A 59 -11.84 -5.41 -14.10
CA MET A 59 -12.97 -4.65 -14.63
C MET A 59 -13.92 -5.51 -15.49
N LEU A 60 -13.44 -6.62 -16.08
CA LEU A 60 -14.27 -7.57 -16.81
C LEU A 60 -15.27 -8.34 -15.91
N GLN A 61 -15.07 -8.32 -14.59
CA GLN A 61 -15.89 -9.08 -13.63
C GLN A 61 -16.85 -8.21 -12.81
N VAL A 62 -16.76 -6.88 -12.94
CA VAL A 62 -17.61 -5.96 -12.19
C VAL A 62 -18.68 -5.39 -13.11
N ASN A 63 -19.88 -5.25 -12.56
CA ASN A 63 -20.94 -4.50 -13.23
C ASN A 63 -20.76 -3.01 -12.95
N CYS A 64 -19.83 -2.37 -13.67
CA CYS A 64 -19.60 -0.93 -13.52
C CYS A 64 -20.75 -0.14 -14.14
N LYS A 65 -21.28 0.83 -13.38
CA LYS A 65 -22.38 1.70 -13.83
C LYS A 65 -21.94 2.85 -14.74
N LEU A 66 -20.63 3.04 -14.88
CA LEU A 66 -20.03 4.14 -15.64
C LEU A 66 -19.24 3.60 -16.83
N PRO A 67 -19.17 4.35 -17.95
CA PRO A 67 -18.19 4.08 -18.98
C PRO A 67 -16.77 4.18 -18.42
N VAL A 68 -15.94 3.18 -18.73
CA VAL A 68 -14.56 3.07 -18.22
C VAL A 68 -13.58 3.54 -19.28
N VAL A 69 -12.64 4.38 -18.89
CA VAL A 69 -11.49 4.80 -19.71
C VAL A 69 -10.22 4.29 -19.08
N PHE A 70 -9.55 3.38 -19.79
CA PHE A 70 -8.24 2.87 -19.37
C PHE A 70 -7.12 3.82 -19.77
N TYR A 71 -6.13 3.95 -18.88
CA TYR A 71 -4.91 4.72 -19.11
C TYR A 71 -3.71 4.04 -18.44
N HIS A 72 -2.50 4.51 -18.75
CA HIS A 72 -1.24 3.97 -18.25
C HIS A 72 -1.04 2.48 -18.62
N PRO A 73 -0.50 2.20 -19.82
CA PRO A 73 -0.41 0.84 -20.34
C PRO A 73 0.39 -0.08 -19.43
N TYR A 74 -0.07 -1.31 -19.25
CA TYR A 74 0.52 -2.32 -18.36
C TYR A 74 0.89 -3.58 -19.14
N PHE A 75 2.20 -3.86 -19.27
CA PHE A 75 2.76 -5.09 -19.87
C PHE A 75 2.07 -5.56 -21.18
N LEU A 76 1.78 -4.61 -22.07
CA LEU A 76 1.23 -4.93 -23.39
C LEU A 76 2.34 -5.40 -24.33
N LEU A 77 2.30 -6.68 -24.69
CA LEU A 77 3.29 -7.34 -25.56
C LEU A 77 3.18 -6.90 -27.04
N ASP A 78 2.01 -6.37 -27.44
CA ASP A 78 1.79 -5.82 -28.78
C ASP A 78 1.79 -4.29 -28.74
N ASN A 79 2.67 -3.69 -29.57
CA ASN A 79 2.82 -2.24 -29.68
C ASN A 79 1.53 -1.56 -30.17
N LYS A 80 0.74 -2.20 -31.06
CA LYS A 80 -0.51 -1.58 -31.54
C LYS A 80 -1.52 -1.43 -30.42
N THR A 81 -1.66 -2.45 -29.58
CA THR A 81 -2.54 -2.39 -28.40
C THR A 81 -2.04 -1.38 -27.38
N ARG A 82 -0.71 -1.28 -27.20
CA ARG A 82 -0.08 -0.31 -26.31
C ARG A 82 -0.35 1.13 -26.72
N ASP A 83 -0.23 1.43 -28.01
CA ASP A 83 -0.40 2.79 -28.53
C ASP A 83 -1.86 3.29 -28.46
N MET A 84 -2.84 2.39 -28.28
CA MET A 84 -4.24 2.75 -28.06
C MET A 84 -4.56 3.19 -26.62
N VAL A 85 -3.70 2.87 -25.66
CA VAL A 85 -3.91 3.22 -24.24
C VAL A 85 -3.12 4.49 -23.92
N PRO A 86 -3.79 5.59 -23.52
CA PRO A 86 -3.10 6.83 -23.17
C PRO A 86 -2.05 6.60 -22.07
N PRO A 87 -0.84 7.18 -22.15
CA PRO A 87 0.26 6.88 -21.22
C PRO A 87 0.04 7.40 -19.79
N SER A 88 -0.88 8.36 -19.62
CA SER A 88 -1.15 9.05 -18.36
C SER A 88 -2.61 9.45 -18.23
N LEU A 89 -3.02 9.82 -17.00
CA LEU A 89 -4.36 10.38 -16.75
C LEU A 89 -4.57 11.66 -17.57
N ALA A 90 -3.57 12.54 -17.59
CA ALA A 90 -3.62 13.77 -18.36
C ALA A 90 -3.80 13.52 -19.87
N ALA A 91 -3.06 12.56 -20.43
CA ALA A 91 -3.22 12.16 -21.83
C ALA A 91 -4.62 11.59 -22.08
N ALA A 92 -5.14 10.77 -21.17
CA ALA A 92 -6.48 10.22 -21.28
C ALA A 92 -7.56 11.31 -21.27
N ILE A 93 -7.44 12.33 -20.41
CA ILE A 93 -8.37 13.48 -20.39
C ILE A 93 -8.34 14.21 -21.74
N LYS A 94 -7.16 14.44 -22.32
CA LYS A 94 -7.01 15.10 -23.64
C LYS A 94 -7.66 14.31 -24.78
N THR A 95 -7.78 12.98 -24.67
CA THR A 95 -8.52 12.18 -25.66
C THR A 95 -10.04 12.34 -25.57
N ARG A 96 -10.55 12.92 -24.47
CA ARG A 96 -11.99 13.04 -24.18
C ARG A 96 -12.51 14.46 -24.25
N ALA A 97 -11.65 15.46 -24.08
CA ALA A 97 -12.05 16.85 -24.11
C ALA A 97 -10.88 17.79 -24.44
N GLU A 98 -11.19 18.85 -25.17
CA GLU A 98 -10.29 19.99 -25.42
C GLU A 98 -10.39 20.99 -24.26
N ALA A 99 -9.87 20.62 -23.09
CA ALA A 99 -9.82 21.51 -21.94
C ALA A 99 -8.42 22.09 -21.73
N SER A 100 -8.36 23.39 -21.49
CA SER A 100 -7.18 24.10 -20.99
C SER A 100 -7.20 24.29 -19.47
N LYS A 101 -8.38 24.20 -18.85
CA LYS A 101 -8.60 24.35 -17.41
C LYS A 101 -9.42 23.20 -16.85
N ILE A 102 -9.02 22.68 -15.69
CA ILE A 102 -9.70 21.62 -14.97
C ILE A 102 -9.84 21.96 -13.49
N CYS A 103 -10.85 21.38 -12.85
CA CYS A 103 -10.97 21.36 -11.40
C CYS A 103 -10.61 19.99 -10.83
N CYS A 104 -9.95 19.96 -9.68
CA CYS A 104 -9.59 18.72 -8.99
C CYS A 104 -9.91 18.79 -7.49
N ASP A 105 -10.31 17.68 -6.90
CA ASP A 105 -10.43 17.58 -5.45
C ASP A 105 -9.06 17.80 -4.77
N GLU A 106 -9.06 18.52 -3.65
CA GLU A 106 -7.88 18.73 -2.80
C GLU A 106 -7.28 17.45 -2.21
N GLY A 107 -8.11 16.40 -2.11
CA GLY A 107 -7.70 15.08 -1.65
C GLY A 107 -6.89 14.29 -2.68
N LEU A 108 -6.62 14.83 -3.87
CA LEU A 108 -5.81 14.17 -4.89
C LEU A 108 -4.37 13.97 -4.38
N VAL A 109 -3.70 12.91 -4.82
CA VAL A 109 -2.26 12.69 -4.53
C VAL A 109 -1.40 13.69 -5.30
N TYR A 110 -0.37 14.24 -4.66
CA TYR A 110 0.53 15.23 -5.27
C TYR A 110 1.10 14.79 -6.63
N ALA A 111 1.58 13.56 -6.78
CA ALA A 111 2.13 13.08 -8.04
C ALA A 111 1.14 13.19 -9.22
N VAL A 112 -0.15 13.00 -8.97
CA VAL A 112 -1.19 13.16 -10.00
C VAL A 112 -1.41 14.65 -10.29
N TYR A 113 -1.46 15.50 -9.26
CA TYR A 113 -1.57 16.95 -9.42
C TYR A 113 -0.41 17.54 -10.23
N GLU A 114 0.83 17.15 -9.92
CA GLU A 114 2.02 17.59 -10.66
C GLU A 114 1.96 17.19 -12.14
N GLN A 115 1.49 15.97 -12.44
CA GLN A 115 1.28 15.55 -13.82
C GLN A 115 0.19 16.38 -14.52
N LEU A 116 -0.88 16.74 -13.81
CA LEU A 116 -1.99 17.50 -14.39
C LEU A 116 -1.59 18.96 -14.65
N THR A 117 -0.84 19.61 -13.75
CA THR A 117 -0.41 21.01 -13.91
C THR A 117 0.57 21.23 -15.06
N GLN A 118 1.29 20.18 -15.49
CA GLN A 118 2.10 20.22 -16.73
C GLN A 118 1.27 20.35 -18.01
N HIS A 119 -0.04 20.11 -17.93
CA HIS A 119 -0.91 20.00 -19.10
C HIS A 119 -2.17 20.88 -19.05
N PHE A 120 -2.58 21.32 -17.86
CA PHE A 120 -3.79 22.08 -17.63
C PHE A 120 -3.55 23.17 -16.59
N SER A 121 -4.32 24.27 -16.68
CA SER A 121 -4.54 25.14 -15.52
C SER A 121 -5.43 24.39 -14.53
N VAL A 122 -4.90 24.09 -13.34
CA VAL A 122 -5.63 23.32 -12.32
C VAL A 122 -6.19 24.26 -11.25
N GLU A 123 -7.49 24.13 -10.98
CA GLU A 123 -8.17 24.75 -9.84
C GLU A 123 -8.52 23.68 -8.82
N MET A 124 -8.23 23.92 -7.54
CA MET A 124 -8.53 22.96 -6.48
C MET A 124 -9.92 23.21 -5.90
N ILE A 125 -10.65 22.14 -5.59
CA ILE A 125 -11.95 22.17 -4.92
C ILE A 125 -11.83 21.42 -3.60
N GLY A 126 -12.14 22.09 -2.49
CA GLY A 126 -12.10 21.48 -1.17
C GLY A 126 -12.12 22.51 -0.04
N ARG A 127 -11.76 22.06 1.17
CA ARG A 127 -11.78 22.87 2.41
C ARG A 127 -10.46 22.82 3.20
N GLY A 128 -9.44 22.12 2.74
CA GLY A 128 -8.20 21.86 3.48
C GLY A 128 -8.43 20.98 4.72
N ARG A 129 -7.80 19.81 4.81
CA ARG A 129 -8.04 18.85 5.92
C ARG A 129 -7.05 18.96 7.08
N PHE A 130 -5.82 19.43 6.84
CA PHE A 130 -4.70 19.36 7.80
C PHE A 130 -4.23 20.72 8.36
N VAL A 131 -5.11 21.71 8.44
CA VAL A 131 -4.72 23.05 8.94
C VAL A 131 -4.43 23.03 10.44
N GLN A 132 -5.29 22.38 11.23
CA GLN A 132 -5.12 22.17 12.67
C GLN A 132 -5.42 20.73 13.04
N GLY A 133 -4.67 20.18 13.99
CA GLY A 133 -4.83 18.80 14.42
C GLY A 133 -4.25 18.56 15.81
N GLN A 134 -4.52 17.37 16.32
CA GLN A 134 -3.91 16.88 17.55
C GLN A 134 -2.51 16.35 17.26
N VAL A 135 -1.58 16.66 18.16
CA VAL A 135 -0.21 16.21 18.11
C VAL A 135 0.03 15.18 19.20
N TYR A 136 0.68 14.09 18.82
CA TYR A 136 1.09 13.02 19.70
C TYR A 136 2.59 12.74 19.52
N ARG A 137 3.24 12.19 20.54
CA ARG A 137 4.66 11.87 20.53
C ARG A 137 4.90 10.44 21.00
N THR A 138 5.86 9.77 20.40
CA THR A 138 6.37 8.47 20.87
C THR A 138 7.88 8.44 20.69
N SER A 139 8.60 7.79 21.60
CA SER A 139 10.05 7.66 21.45
C SER A 139 10.41 6.65 20.37
N CYS A 140 11.54 6.84 19.71
CA CYS A 140 12.08 5.90 18.73
C CYS A 140 12.23 4.48 19.33
N GLN A 141 12.58 4.40 20.62
CA GLN A 141 12.69 3.13 21.34
C GLN A 141 11.33 2.45 21.53
N GLU A 142 10.28 3.19 21.88
CA GLU A 142 8.92 2.67 21.99
C GLU A 142 8.46 2.11 20.64
N VAL A 143 8.68 2.83 19.54
CA VAL A 143 8.37 2.34 18.18
C VAL A 143 9.04 1.00 17.92
N VAL A 144 10.35 0.90 18.15
CA VAL A 144 11.09 -0.36 17.94
C VAL A 144 10.56 -1.47 18.86
N SER A 145 10.24 -1.17 20.12
CA SER A 145 9.71 -2.20 21.05
C SER A 145 8.38 -2.78 20.59
N ARG A 146 7.50 -1.97 19.98
CA ARG A 146 6.20 -2.44 19.48
C ARG A 146 6.36 -3.47 18.36
N PHE A 147 7.36 -3.31 17.49
CA PHE A 147 7.63 -4.24 16.37
C PHE A 147 8.15 -5.60 16.82
N TYR A 148 8.74 -5.74 17.99
CA TYR A 148 9.47 -6.97 18.37
C TYR A 148 8.98 -7.54 19.68
N THR A 149 7.67 -7.47 19.90
CA THR A 149 7.02 -7.93 21.13
C THR A 149 7.20 -9.44 21.33
N ASN A 150 7.16 -10.22 20.24
CA ASN A 150 7.23 -11.68 20.29
C ASN A 150 8.55 -12.26 19.72
N GLN A 151 9.59 -11.43 19.60
CA GLN A 151 10.85 -11.80 18.92
C GLN A 151 11.40 -13.17 19.34
N SER A 152 11.52 -13.43 20.65
CA SER A 152 12.11 -14.69 21.14
C SER A 152 11.33 -15.93 20.69
N SER A 153 10.00 -15.84 20.65
CA SER A 153 9.14 -16.92 20.18
C SER A 153 9.20 -17.07 18.66
N VAL A 154 9.22 -15.95 17.94
CA VAL A 154 9.36 -15.91 16.48
C VAL A 154 10.68 -16.53 16.03
N ASP A 155 11.79 -16.18 16.70
CA ASP A 155 13.11 -16.75 16.41
C ASP A 155 13.09 -18.27 16.58
N LYS A 156 12.56 -18.78 17.69
CA LYS A 156 12.45 -20.24 17.94
C LYS A 156 11.66 -20.95 16.85
N ALA A 157 10.50 -20.39 16.45
CA ALA A 157 9.69 -20.96 15.39
C ALA A 157 10.42 -20.95 14.04
N ALA A 158 11.09 -19.83 13.70
CA ALA A 158 11.90 -19.73 12.49
C ALA A 158 13.04 -20.77 12.49
N PHE A 159 13.79 -20.89 13.60
CA PHE A 159 14.83 -21.91 13.75
C PHE A 159 14.30 -23.33 13.49
N ALA A 160 13.17 -23.71 14.08
CA ALA A 160 12.55 -25.02 13.88
C ALA A 160 12.13 -25.26 12.41
N LEU A 161 11.61 -24.24 11.72
CA LEU A 161 11.26 -24.35 10.29
C LEU A 161 12.49 -24.57 9.41
N THR A 162 13.62 -23.94 9.72
CA THR A 162 14.85 -24.10 8.93
C THR A 162 15.44 -25.51 8.96
N GLU A 163 15.11 -26.35 9.95
CA GLU A 163 15.63 -27.73 10.03
C GLU A 163 15.24 -28.57 8.81
N ARG A 164 14.09 -28.25 8.21
CA ARG A 164 13.51 -28.95 7.05
C ARG A 164 13.86 -28.28 5.71
N MET A 165 14.69 -27.23 5.72
CA MET A 165 15.05 -26.47 4.53
C MET A 165 16.39 -26.89 3.94
N ALA A 166 16.48 -26.96 2.61
CA ALA A 166 17.73 -27.28 1.91
C ALA A 166 18.90 -26.36 2.29
N ASN A 167 18.64 -25.06 2.45
CA ASN A 167 19.63 -24.05 2.86
C ASN A 167 19.54 -23.69 4.36
N GLY A 168 18.95 -24.57 5.17
CA GLY A 168 18.61 -24.29 6.56
C GLY A 168 19.80 -23.89 7.44
N SER A 169 20.96 -24.54 7.25
CA SER A 169 22.17 -24.24 8.03
C SER A 169 22.64 -22.80 7.86
N ARG A 170 22.68 -22.30 6.63
CA ARG A 170 23.06 -20.91 6.33
C ARG A 170 22.05 -19.91 6.89
N ILE A 171 20.76 -20.20 6.79
CA ILE A 171 19.72 -19.33 7.36
C ILE A 171 19.85 -19.28 8.89
N ARG A 172 20.10 -20.42 9.55
CA ARG A 172 20.34 -20.46 11.00
C ARG A 172 21.57 -19.68 11.43
N GLU A 173 22.66 -19.73 10.65
CA GLU A 173 23.83 -18.91 10.90
C GLU A 173 23.47 -17.42 10.88
N MET A 174 22.74 -16.98 9.86
CA MET A 174 22.29 -15.59 9.74
C MET A 174 21.33 -15.17 10.86
N LEU A 175 20.41 -16.05 11.27
CA LEU A 175 19.53 -15.83 12.43
C LEU A 175 20.34 -15.71 13.72
N GLY A 176 21.38 -16.54 13.89
CA GLY A 176 22.22 -16.57 15.09
C GLY A 176 23.19 -15.40 15.23
N GLN A 177 23.50 -14.68 14.14
CA GLN A 177 24.37 -13.48 14.18
C GLN A 177 23.72 -12.33 14.95
N GLY A 178 22.38 -12.32 15.06
CA GLY A 178 21.65 -11.25 15.71
C GLY A 178 21.77 -9.91 14.99
N GLY A 179 20.91 -8.95 15.35
CA GLY A 179 20.95 -7.60 14.78
C GLY A 179 20.19 -6.62 15.64
N SER A 180 20.68 -5.38 15.67
CA SER A 180 19.93 -4.23 16.17
C SER A 180 18.98 -3.73 15.10
N ASP A 181 17.84 -3.18 15.50
CA ASP A 181 17.00 -2.40 14.59
C ASP A 181 17.72 -1.08 14.27
N THR A 182 17.87 -0.75 12.99
CA THR A 182 18.59 0.45 12.52
C THR A 182 17.66 1.50 11.92
N ARG A 183 16.33 1.39 12.06
CA ARG A 183 15.40 2.22 11.30
C ARG A 183 15.68 3.72 11.48
N PHE A 184 15.86 4.20 12.70
CA PHE A 184 16.04 5.64 12.93
C PHE A 184 17.46 6.13 12.63
N THR A 185 18.47 5.28 12.86
CA THR A 185 19.87 5.61 12.52
C THR A 185 20.04 5.68 11.00
N SER A 186 19.55 4.69 10.26
CA SER A 186 19.58 4.66 8.80
C SER A 186 18.76 5.79 8.18
N LEU A 187 17.60 6.13 8.75
CA LEU A 187 16.80 7.26 8.28
C LEU A 187 17.54 8.59 8.48
N THR A 188 18.13 8.81 9.66
CA THR A 188 18.91 10.03 9.96
C THR A 188 20.07 10.21 9.00
N GLU A 189 20.80 9.13 8.67
CA GLU A 189 21.89 9.14 7.70
C GLU A 189 21.42 9.46 6.27
N LEU A 190 20.29 8.88 5.85
CA LEU A 190 19.71 9.16 4.54
C LEU A 190 19.21 10.60 4.43
N MET A 191 18.54 11.10 5.48
CA MET A 191 18.12 12.50 5.57
C MET A 191 19.32 13.45 5.51
N ALA A 192 20.43 13.12 6.17
CA ALA A 192 21.67 13.92 6.12
C ALA A 192 22.22 14.03 4.70
N LYS A 193 22.26 12.89 3.98
CA LYS A 193 22.75 12.84 2.59
C LYS A 193 21.89 13.67 1.65
N GLU A 194 20.57 13.69 1.86
CA GLU A 194 19.63 14.46 1.04
C GLU A 194 19.46 15.92 1.50
N GLY A 195 20.06 16.28 2.63
CA GLY A 195 19.95 17.59 3.28
C GLY A 195 18.52 17.89 3.74
N LEU A 196 17.87 16.96 4.43
CA LEU A 196 16.52 17.09 4.95
C LEU A 196 16.53 17.28 6.47
N ASP A 197 15.80 18.26 6.97
CA ASP A 197 15.63 18.51 8.41
C ASP A 197 14.49 17.65 9.00
N ALA A 198 13.51 17.29 8.18
CA ALA A 198 12.38 16.46 8.57
C ALA A 198 11.85 15.63 7.40
N VAL A 199 11.16 14.54 7.71
CA VAL A 199 10.33 13.79 6.76
C VAL A 199 8.90 13.69 7.26
N VAL A 200 7.95 13.78 6.33
CA VAL A 200 6.52 13.57 6.57
C VAL A 200 6.10 12.31 5.82
N ALA A 201 5.80 11.26 6.58
CA ALA A 201 5.16 10.05 6.08
C ALA A 201 3.64 10.19 6.13
N SER A 202 3.01 9.79 5.03
CA SER A 202 1.56 9.79 4.84
C SER A 202 1.07 8.45 4.27
N SER A 203 1.97 7.62 3.72
CA SER A 203 1.61 6.28 3.29
C SER A 203 1.40 5.38 4.51
N PRO A 204 0.41 4.47 4.47
CA PRO A 204 0.11 3.60 5.60
C PRO A 204 1.35 2.84 6.11
N LEU A 205 2.19 2.33 5.20
CA LEU A 205 3.42 1.63 5.56
C LEU A 205 4.46 2.55 6.20
N ALA A 206 4.69 3.75 5.64
CA ALA A 206 5.70 4.65 6.22
C ALA A 206 5.24 5.19 7.59
N VAL A 207 3.95 5.47 7.76
CA VAL A 207 3.35 5.80 9.05
C VAL A 207 3.55 4.68 10.05
N MET A 208 3.30 3.43 9.66
CA MET A 208 3.50 2.27 10.52
C MET A 208 4.96 2.09 10.95
N GLU A 209 5.89 2.19 10.01
CA GLU A 209 7.33 2.01 10.28
C GLU A 209 7.91 3.13 11.15
N LEU A 210 7.48 4.38 10.93
CA LEU A 210 7.92 5.53 11.71
C LEU A 210 7.25 5.59 13.08
N ALA A 211 5.94 5.46 13.17
CA ALA A 211 5.20 5.71 14.41
C ALA A 211 4.96 4.44 15.24
N GLY A 212 5.07 3.24 14.64
CA GLY A 212 4.61 2.00 15.29
C GLY A 212 3.10 1.99 15.51
N TYR A 213 2.34 2.59 14.58
CA TYR A 213 0.88 2.61 14.56
C TYR A 213 0.36 1.74 13.42
N PRO A 214 -0.63 0.84 13.64
CA PRO A 214 -1.15 -0.05 12.60
C PRO A 214 -2.04 0.69 11.58
N ALA A 215 -1.42 1.49 10.71
CA ALA A 215 -2.09 2.13 9.59
C ALA A 215 -2.11 1.17 8.39
N CYS A 216 -3.25 0.50 8.14
CA CYS A 216 -3.44 -0.35 6.97
C CYS A 216 -4.79 -0.09 6.28
N GLY A 217 -4.77 0.05 4.95
CA GLY A 217 -5.96 -0.06 4.10
C GLY A 217 -6.57 1.27 3.61
N ILE A 218 -7.59 1.13 2.75
CA ILE A 218 -8.42 2.26 2.26
C ILE A 218 -9.30 2.74 3.42
N GLY A 219 -9.28 4.04 3.68
CA GLY A 219 -10.01 4.63 4.81
C GLY A 219 -9.28 4.48 6.15
N ALA A 220 -8.01 4.08 6.15
CA ALA A 220 -7.15 4.19 7.33
C ALA A 220 -7.19 5.64 7.86
N PRO A 221 -7.16 5.82 9.20
CA PRO A 221 -7.29 7.14 9.79
C PRO A 221 -6.27 8.12 9.21
N GLU A 222 -6.74 9.33 8.93
CA GLU A 222 -5.92 10.41 8.40
C GLU A 222 -4.86 10.78 9.44
N LEU A 223 -3.63 10.35 9.19
CA LEU A 223 -2.52 10.50 10.13
C LEU A 223 -1.22 10.71 9.36
N LEU A 224 -0.40 11.63 9.87
CA LEU A 224 0.94 11.89 9.39
C LEU A 224 1.93 11.51 10.48
N ALA A 225 2.99 10.79 10.12
CA ALA A 225 4.13 10.55 10.99
C ALA A 225 5.28 11.44 10.55
N ILE A 226 5.82 12.20 11.49
CA ILE A 226 6.84 13.22 11.25
C ILE A 226 8.07 12.82 12.06
N TYR A 227 9.19 12.64 11.36
CA TYR A 227 10.49 12.42 11.98
C TYR A 227 11.40 13.60 11.67
N GLN A 228 11.98 14.19 12.71
CA GLN A 228 12.94 15.28 12.60
C GLN A 228 14.34 14.71 12.75
N GLN A 229 15.27 15.18 11.92
CA GLN A 229 16.58 14.58 11.78
C GLN A 229 17.32 14.51 13.12
N GLY A 230 17.73 13.30 13.54
CA GLY A 230 18.52 13.11 14.75
C GLY A 230 17.74 13.22 16.06
N GLU A 231 16.44 13.53 16.00
CA GLU A 231 15.58 13.50 17.19
C GLU A 231 15.33 12.07 17.66
N ASN A 232 15.01 11.92 18.95
CA ASN A 232 14.71 10.64 19.57
C ASN A 232 13.21 10.34 19.67
N GLU A 233 12.36 11.20 19.09
CA GLU A 233 10.92 11.08 19.07
C GLU A 233 10.36 11.15 17.65
N VAL A 234 9.23 10.49 17.46
CA VAL A 234 8.38 10.63 16.28
C VAL A 234 7.13 11.39 16.68
N ILE A 235 6.80 12.40 15.89
CA ILE A 235 5.61 13.21 16.06
C ILE A 235 4.51 12.61 15.18
N VAL A 236 3.34 12.39 15.75
CA VAL A 236 2.14 11.95 15.05
C VAL A 236 1.16 13.11 15.01
N PHE A 237 0.71 13.47 13.81
CA PHE A 237 -0.30 14.50 13.59
C PHE A 237 -1.57 13.88 13.05
N THR A 238 -2.72 14.17 13.66
CA THR A 238 -4.02 13.75 13.14
C THR A 238 -5.07 14.87 13.26
N PRO A 239 -5.85 15.14 12.21
CA PRO A 239 -7.00 16.04 12.29
C PRO A 239 -8.23 15.34 12.93
N CYS A 240 -8.18 14.03 13.19
CA CYS A 240 -9.31 13.25 13.71
C CYS A 240 -9.22 13.01 15.22
N SER A 241 -10.22 13.47 15.97
CA SER A 241 -10.28 13.26 17.43
C SER A 241 -10.43 11.80 17.85
N ARG A 242 -11.12 10.98 17.05
CA ARG A 242 -11.31 9.54 17.33
C ARG A 242 -9.98 8.79 17.31
N THR A 243 -9.11 9.12 16.37
CA THR A 243 -7.75 8.55 16.27
C THR A 243 -6.89 8.87 17.49
N GLY A 244 -7.16 10.00 18.16
CA GLY A 244 -6.45 10.40 19.37
C GLY A 244 -6.56 9.39 20.51
N GLN A 245 -7.76 8.83 20.76
CA GLN A 245 -7.95 7.83 21.81
C GLN A 245 -7.15 6.55 21.53
N GLU A 246 -7.19 6.07 20.29
CA GLU A 246 -6.45 4.86 19.87
C GLU A 246 -4.94 5.04 20.02
N LEU A 247 -4.42 6.25 19.76
CA LEU A 247 -3.01 6.59 19.97
C LEU A 247 -2.63 6.55 21.46
N GLU A 248 -3.46 7.10 22.35
CA GLU A 248 -3.21 7.05 23.79
C GLU A 248 -3.20 5.61 24.33
N GLU A 249 -4.12 4.77 23.87
CA GLU A 249 -4.16 3.34 24.21
C GLU A 249 -2.90 2.58 23.75
N LEU A 250 -2.27 3.03 22.67
CA LEU A 250 -0.98 2.52 22.17
C LEU A 250 0.23 3.16 22.86
N GLY A 251 0.01 4.02 23.86
CA GLY A 251 1.05 4.66 24.67
C GLY A 251 1.67 5.90 24.03
N PHE A 252 1.03 6.51 23.03
CA PHE A 252 1.46 7.81 22.52
C PHE A 252 1.12 8.91 23.53
N ARG A 253 2.03 9.88 23.69
CA ARG A 253 1.87 11.00 24.61
C ARG A 253 1.18 12.18 23.90
N PRO A 254 0.01 12.66 24.37
CA PRO A 254 -0.59 13.88 23.84
C PRO A 254 0.35 15.07 24.00
N ALA A 255 0.48 15.89 22.97
CA ALA A 255 1.30 17.11 22.94
C ALA A 255 0.49 18.38 22.65
N GLY A 256 -0.85 18.27 22.61
CA GLY A 256 -1.78 19.38 22.39
C GLY A 256 -2.18 19.57 20.93
N GLN A 257 -2.88 20.67 20.65
CA GLN A 257 -3.27 21.07 19.31
C GLN A 257 -2.21 22.01 18.71
N MET A 258 -1.79 21.74 17.48
CA MET A 258 -0.89 22.64 16.73
C MET A 258 -1.30 22.64 15.26
N SER A 259 -0.86 23.64 14.51
CA SER A 259 -0.90 23.57 13.05
C SER A 259 0.28 22.77 12.51
N LEU A 260 0.08 22.10 11.37
CA LEU A 260 1.15 21.37 10.70
C LEU A 260 2.28 22.32 10.25
N VAL A 261 1.94 23.55 9.88
CA VAL A 261 2.87 24.61 9.49
C VAL A 261 3.80 24.98 10.65
N GLU A 262 3.27 25.17 11.86
CA GLU A 262 4.09 25.51 13.04
C GLU A 262 5.12 24.42 13.37
N LEU A 263 4.78 23.14 13.17
CA LEU A 263 5.67 22.02 13.45
C LEU A 263 6.88 21.94 12.51
N LEU A 264 6.73 22.45 11.29
CA LEU A 264 7.67 22.26 10.19
C LEU A 264 8.21 23.57 9.60
N LYS A 265 7.83 24.71 10.17
CA LYS A 265 8.20 26.04 9.69
C LYS A 265 9.70 26.17 9.48
N ASP A 266 10.07 26.76 8.34
CA ASP A 266 11.44 27.07 7.92
C ASP A 266 12.35 25.83 7.79
N LYS A 267 11.77 24.63 7.70
CA LYS A 267 12.50 23.36 7.50
C LYS A 267 12.52 22.94 6.04
N ARG A 268 13.55 22.17 5.69
CA ARG A 268 13.62 21.39 4.47
C ARG A 268 13.01 20.00 4.70
N VAL A 269 11.81 19.80 4.15
CA VAL A 269 10.94 18.67 4.48
C VAL A 269 10.86 17.71 3.30
N GLY A 270 11.22 16.45 3.56
CA GLY A 270 10.95 15.33 2.67
C GLY A 270 9.48 14.89 2.76
N PHE A 271 8.80 14.72 1.64
CA PHE A 271 7.42 14.22 1.62
C PHE A 271 7.21 13.09 0.61
N GLU A 272 6.22 12.24 0.84
CA GLU A 272 5.86 11.16 -0.08
C GLU A 272 4.96 11.67 -1.22
N GLU A 273 5.53 11.95 -2.38
CA GLU A 273 4.81 12.48 -3.54
C GLU A 273 3.69 11.55 -4.04
N ASP A 274 3.84 10.24 -3.82
CA ASP A 274 2.88 9.21 -4.20
C ASP A 274 1.78 8.96 -3.14
N SER A 275 1.79 9.71 -2.04
CA SER A 275 0.82 9.51 -0.95
C SER A 275 0.24 10.79 -0.36
N LEU A 276 1.03 11.85 -0.24
CA LEU A 276 0.59 13.11 0.36
C LEU A 276 -0.48 13.75 -0.53
N ASP A 277 -1.55 14.25 0.09
CA ASP A 277 -2.59 14.98 -0.62
C ASP A 277 -2.16 16.40 -0.98
N VAL A 278 -2.79 16.97 -2.01
CA VAL A 278 -2.44 18.29 -2.54
C VAL A 278 -2.72 19.40 -1.53
N ALA A 279 -3.82 19.34 -0.77
CA ALA A 279 -4.10 20.36 0.24
C ALA A 279 -2.98 20.43 1.29
N THR A 280 -2.52 19.28 1.80
CA THR A 280 -1.42 19.22 2.75
C THR A 280 -0.10 19.70 2.13
N TYR A 281 0.18 19.33 0.88
CA TYR A 281 1.35 19.83 0.16
C TYR A 281 1.33 21.36 0.03
N LEU A 282 0.23 21.95 -0.44
CA LEU A 282 0.11 23.39 -0.64
C LEU A 282 0.26 24.15 0.67
N LEU A 283 -0.37 23.65 1.75
CA LEU A 283 -0.25 24.20 3.09
C LEU A 283 1.22 24.25 3.56
N LEU A 284 1.96 23.16 3.39
CA LEU A 284 3.36 23.08 3.80
C LEU A 284 4.27 23.96 2.92
N ALA A 285 3.98 24.05 1.62
CA ALA A 285 4.77 24.82 0.66
C ALA A 285 4.81 26.33 0.95
N GLU A 286 3.85 26.84 1.74
CA GLU A 286 3.83 28.25 2.18
C GLU A 286 4.94 28.59 3.19
N SER A 287 5.52 27.60 3.87
CA SER A 287 6.43 27.82 5.00
C SER A 287 7.58 26.82 5.12
N CYS A 288 7.71 25.88 4.19
CA CYS A 288 8.74 24.86 4.17
C CYS A 288 9.39 24.77 2.79
N GLU A 289 10.66 24.36 2.72
CA GLU A 289 11.25 23.88 1.47
C GLU A 289 10.89 22.40 1.29
N LEU A 290 10.04 22.09 0.32
CA LEU A 290 9.57 20.72 0.10
C LEU A 290 10.43 19.98 -0.92
N LYS A 291 10.78 18.73 -0.59
CA LYS A 291 11.52 17.81 -1.47
C LYS A 291 10.84 16.45 -1.51
N LYS A 292 10.69 15.89 -2.71
CA LYS A 292 10.18 14.53 -2.91
C LYS A 292 11.07 13.51 -2.21
N ALA A 293 10.46 12.60 -1.46
CA ALA A 293 11.17 11.66 -0.59
C ALA A 293 10.60 10.24 -0.61
N SER A 294 9.64 9.90 -1.48
CA SER A 294 9.17 8.51 -1.61
C SER A 294 10.32 7.54 -1.92
N GLY A 295 11.27 7.95 -2.76
CA GLY A 295 12.48 7.17 -3.06
C GLY A 295 13.40 6.98 -1.84
N LEU A 296 13.63 8.05 -1.06
CA LEU A 296 14.41 7.99 0.18
C LEU A 296 13.76 7.06 1.21
N LEU A 297 12.44 7.17 1.40
CA LEU A 297 11.72 6.34 2.36
C LEU A 297 11.63 4.88 1.92
N ARG A 298 11.63 4.59 0.61
CA ARG A 298 11.79 3.22 0.10
C ARG A 298 13.17 2.67 0.40
N LEU A 299 14.23 3.41 0.08
CA LEU A 299 15.61 3.00 0.39
C LEU A 299 15.84 2.82 1.88
N TRP A 300 15.25 3.70 2.71
CA TRP A 300 15.25 3.56 4.16
C TRP A 300 14.65 2.24 4.61
N ARG A 301 13.46 1.88 4.11
CA ARG A 301 12.82 0.60 4.41
C ARG A 301 13.66 -0.60 3.96
N GLU A 302 14.31 -0.53 2.80
CA GLU A 302 15.21 -1.59 2.33
C GLU A 302 16.47 -1.68 3.21
N SER A 303 17.00 -0.55 3.70
CA SER A 303 18.20 -0.51 4.52
C SER A 303 18.00 -1.05 5.94
N LYS A 304 16.78 -0.99 6.48
CA LYS A 304 16.45 -1.58 7.80
C LYS A 304 16.30 -3.09 7.76
N LEU A 305 16.21 -3.71 6.57
CA LEU A 305 16.07 -5.16 6.37
C LEU A 305 17.39 -5.85 6.77
N GLY A 306 17.69 -5.83 8.06
CA GLY A 306 18.79 -6.52 8.70
C GLY A 306 18.37 -7.88 9.24
N SER A 307 19.28 -8.53 9.96
CA SER A 307 19.08 -9.84 10.59
C SER A 307 17.89 -9.93 11.56
N LYS A 308 17.36 -8.79 12.04
CA LYS A 308 16.25 -8.76 13.00
C LYS A 308 14.89 -9.16 12.41
N ASP A 309 14.62 -8.80 11.16
CA ASP A 309 13.38 -9.16 10.45
C ASP A 309 13.48 -10.54 9.77
N LEU A 310 14.68 -11.14 9.70
CA LEU A 310 14.91 -12.41 9.01
C LEU A 310 14.03 -13.55 9.52
N ALA A 311 13.80 -13.64 10.83
CA ALA A 311 12.96 -14.67 11.41
C ALA A 311 11.52 -14.59 10.86
N TYR A 312 10.96 -13.38 10.77
CA TYR A 312 9.64 -13.13 10.20
C TYR A 312 9.58 -13.54 8.72
N PHE A 313 10.63 -13.28 7.94
CA PHE A 313 10.72 -13.73 6.54
C PHE A 313 10.75 -15.25 6.41
N VAL A 314 11.42 -15.96 7.33
CA VAL A 314 11.39 -17.43 7.36
C VAL A 314 9.97 -17.94 7.61
N LEU A 315 9.22 -17.30 8.53
CA LEU A 315 7.83 -17.67 8.81
C LEU A 315 6.93 -17.44 7.58
N THR A 316 6.93 -16.23 7.02
CA THR A 316 6.09 -15.88 5.84
C THR A 316 6.41 -16.75 4.63
N ALA A 317 7.70 -16.92 4.30
CA ALA A 317 8.10 -17.70 3.14
C ALA A 317 7.72 -19.17 3.28
N SER A 318 7.84 -19.74 4.48
CA SER A 318 7.44 -21.13 4.74
C SER A 318 5.94 -21.33 4.62
N ALA A 319 5.15 -20.42 5.21
CA ALA A 319 3.69 -20.46 5.12
C ALA A 319 3.21 -20.29 3.67
N SER A 320 3.78 -19.33 2.95
CA SER A 320 3.43 -19.05 1.55
C SER A 320 3.76 -20.26 0.66
N LYS A 321 4.97 -20.82 0.79
CA LYS A 321 5.37 -22.02 0.05
C LYS A 321 4.41 -23.18 0.30
N TYR A 322 4.13 -23.49 1.57
CA TYR A 322 3.22 -24.58 1.96
C TYR A 322 1.84 -24.42 1.30
N ALA A 323 1.26 -23.22 1.41
CA ALA A 323 -0.10 -22.96 0.94
C ALA A 323 -0.17 -22.92 -0.59
N VAL A 324 0.79 -22.29 -1.28
CA VAL A 324 0.83 -22.24 -2.75
C VAL A 324 1.05 -23.63 -3.35
N GLU A 325 2.02 -24.40 -2.86
CA GLU A 325 2.31 -25.74 -3.41
C GLU A 325 1.10 -26.67 -3.28
N LYS A 326 0.45 -26.69 -2.11
CA LYS A 326 -0.73 -27.52 -1.87
C LYS A 326 -1.96 -27.06 -2.67
N THR A 327 -2.18 -25.75 -2.79
CA THR A 327 -3.28 -25.19 -3.59
C THR A 327 -3.09 -25.56 -5.07
N MET A 328 -1.88 -25.41 -5.59
CA MET A 328 -1.60 -25.73 -6.99
C MET A 328 -1.66 -27.24 -7.28
N ALA A 329 -1.18 -28.08 -6.34
CA ALA A 329 -1.32 -29.53 -6.46
C ALA A 329 -2.79 -29.96 -6.48
N TYR A 330 -3.63 -29.36 -5.62
CA TYR A 330 -5.07 -29.59 -5.60
C TYR A 330 -5.73 -29.17 -6.92
N ALA A 331 -5.43 -27.96 -7.41
CA ALA A 331 -5.95 -27.46 -8.68
C ALA A 331 -5.61 -28.42 -9.84
N ALA A 332 -4.36 -28.87 -9.93
CA ALA A 332 -3.92 -29.80 -10.96
C ALA A 332 -4.67 -31.13 -10.91
N ASP A 333 -4.97 -31.63 -9.71
CA ASP A 333 -5.73 -32.87 -9.53
C ASP A 333 -7.20 -32.74 -9.95
N LYS A 334 -7.86 -31.66 -9.54
CA LYS A 334 -9.25 -31.38 -9.92
C LYS A 334 -9.44 -31.13 -11.41
N VAL A 335 -8.49 -30.42 -12.04
CA VAL A 335 -8.46 -30.25 -13.51
C VAL A 335 -8.26 -31.59 -14.23
N ARG A 336 -7.46 -32.52 -13.67
CA ARG A 336 -7.36 -33.89 -14.23
C ARG A 336 -8.66 -34.67 -14.07
N GLN A 337 -9.37 -34.52 -12.96
CA GLN A 337 -10.65 -35.18 -12.71
C GLN A 337 -11.85 -34.56 -13.47
N GLN A 338 -11.64 -33.45 -14.19
CA GLN A 338 -12.68 -32.69 -14.88
C GLN A 338 -13.78 -32.17 -13.93
N GLU A 339 -13.41 -31.87 -12.69
CA GLU A 339 -14.31 -31.25 -11.73
C GLU A 339 -14.47 -29.75 -12.01
N ASN A 340 -15.65 -29.22 -11.68
CA ASN A 340 -15.90 -27.78 -11.72
C ASN A 340 -15.17 -27.11 -10.56
N LEU A 341 -14.25 -26.21 -10.89
CA LEU A 341 -13.44 -25.48 -9.94
C LEU A 341 -13.37 -24.01 -10.39
N THR A 342 -13.37 -23.07 -9.44
CA THR A 342 -13.18 -21.65 -9.74
C THR A 342 -11.93 -21.08 -9.05
N GLU A 343 -11.50 -19.90 -9.48
CA GLU A 343 -10.41 -19.17 -8.82
C GLU A 343 -10.76 -18.87 -7.34
N ALA A 344 -12.02 -18.57 -7.05
CA ALA A 344 -12.52 -18.32 -5.69
C ALA A 344 -12.44 -19.57 -4.79
N ASP A 345 -12.70 -20.76 -5.34
CA ASP A 345 -12.59 -22.01 -4.58
C ASP A 345 -11.13 -22.30 -4.20
N LEU A 346 -10.21 -22.08 -5.15
CA LEU A 346 -8.78 -22.19 -4.88
C LEU A 346 -8.28 -21.15 -3.87
N TYR A 347 -8.81 -19.93 -3.94
CA TYR A 347 -8.48 -18.90 -2.96
C TYR A 347 -8.93 -19.28 -1.55
N ARG A 348 -10.14 -19.82 -1.37
CA ARG A 348 -10.60 -20.32 -0.06
C ARG A 348 -9.69 -21.43 0.46
N LEU A 349 -9.33 -22.39 -0.40
CA LEU A 349 -8.39 -23.45 -0.02
C LEU A 349 -7.03 -22.88 0.42
N TYR A 350 -6.51 -21.90 -0.31
CA TYR A 350 -5.27 -21.22 0.06
C TYR A 350 -5.36 -20.55 1.44
N GLN A 351 -6.46 -19.83 1.72
CA GLN A 351 -6.72 -19.23 3.03
C GLN A 351 -6.70 -20.29 4.15
N ASP A 352 -7.40 -21.39 3.94
CA ASP A 352 -7.47 -22.48 4.90
C ASP A 352 -6.09 -23.13 5.15
N LEU A 353 -5.28 -23.27 4.09
CA LEU A 353 -3.94 -23.83 4.17
C LEU A 353 -2.96 -22.91 4.91
N VAL A 354 -3.05 -21.60 4.75
CA VAL A 354 -2.26 -20.64 5.54
C VAL A 354 -2.60 -20.80 7.02
N GLN A 355 -3.90 -20.80 7.36
CA GLN A 355 -4.34 -20.96 8.75
C GLN A 355 -3.99 -22.33 9.33
N LYS A 356 -4.03 -23.37 8.50
CA LYS A 356 -3.58 -24.72 8.88
C LYS A 356 -2.09 -24.74 9.21
N PHE A 357 -1.25 -24.14 8.37
CA PHE A 357 0.19 -24.04 8.62
C PHE A 357 0.49 -23.33 9.94
N VAL A 358 -0.16 -22.18 10.18
CA VAL A 358 -0.01 -21.42 11.44
C VAL A 358 -0.31 -22.28 12.67
N ARG A 359 -1.37 -23.10 12.62
CA ARG A 359 -1.74 -24.01 13.73
C ARG A 359 -0.78 -25.20 13.87
N GLU A 360 -0.46 -25.88 12.77
CA GLU A 360 0.38 -27.09 12.78
C GLU A 360 1.82 -26.78 13.23
N GLU A 361 2.36 -25.64 12.79
CA GLU A 361 3.72 -25.20 13.13
C GLU A 361 3.78 -24.31 14.38
N GLN A 362 2.64 -24.11 15.06
CA GLN A 362 2.51 -23.33 16.30
C GLN A 362 3.13 -21.93 16.20
N ILE A 363 2.87 -21.25 15.08
CA ILE A 363 3.44 -19.93 14.82
C ILE A 363 2.92 -18.93 15.86
N PRO A 364 3.79 -18.20 16.57
CA PRO A 364 3.41 -17.39 17.74
C PRO A 364 2.79 -16.03 17.39
N VAL A 365 2.66 -15.72 16.10
CA VAL A 365 2.25 -14.43 15.57
C VAL A 365 1.27 -14.63 14.42
N PRO A 366 0.29 -13.74 14.23
CA PRO A 366 -0.61 -13.81 13.08
C PRO A 366 0.13 -13.75 11.75
N ILE A 367 -0.25 -14.64 10.83
CA ILE A 367 0.09 -14.55 9.41
C ILE A 367 -1.20 -14.27 8.66
N GLU A 368 -1.23 -13.14 7.96
CA GLU A 368 -2.40 -12.69 7.21
C GLU A 368 -2.06 -12.58 5.72
N ILE A 369 -3.08 -12.72 4.88
CA ILE A 369 -2.90 -12.58 3.44
C ILE A 369 -2.85 -11.10 3.11
N TYR A 370 -1.74 -10.69 2.53
CA TYR A 370 -1.53 -9.34 2.06
C TYR A 370 -2.19 -9.12 0.69
N PHE A 371 -1.89 -9.98 -0.27
CA PHE A 371 -2.58 -9.98 -1.55
C PHE A 371 -2.63 -11.39 -2.10
N THR A 372 -3.57 -11.62 -3.02
CA THR A 372 -3.58 -12.82 -3.84
C THR A 372 -4.07 -12.46 -5.22
N ASN A 373 -3.25 -12.79 -6.20
CA ASN A 373 -3.58 -12.84 -7.61
C ASN A 373 -3.76 -14.30 -7.99
N LEU A 374 -4.93 -14.64 -8.49
CA LEU A 374 -5.20 -15.98 -9.00
C LEU A 374 -5.98 -15.82 -10.29
N HIS A 375 -5.35 -16.22 -11.40
CA HIS A 375 -5.92 -16.02 -12.72
C HIS A 375 -5.67 -17.21 -13.64
N ALA A 376 -6.74 -17.67 -14.29
CA ALA A 376 -6.72 -18.74 -15.27
C ALA A 376 -6.96 -18.23 -16.70
N GLY A 377 -6.34 -18.91 -17.68
CA GLY A 377 -6.55 -18.71 -19.11
C GLY A 377 -6.52 -17.27 -19.59
N ILE A 378 -7.65 -16.77 -20.12
CA ILE A 378 -7.74 -15.45 -20.76
C ILE A 378 -7.42 -14.29 -19.81
N ARG A 379 -7.44 -14.54 -18.49
CA ARG A 379 -7.09 -13.55 -17.47
C ARG A 379 -5.61 -13.51 -17.17
N SER A 380 -4.84 -14.54 -17.53
CA SER A 380 -3.41 -14.61 -17.23
C SER A 380 -2.53 -13.46 -17.76
N PRO A 381 -2.91 -12.70 -18.81
CA PRO A 381 -2.17 -11.50 -19.20
C PRO A 381 -2.23 -10.33 -18.20
N TYR A 382 -3.25 -10.26 -17.33
CA TYR A 382 -3.42 -9.19 -16.36
C TYR A 382 -3.47 -9.77 -14.94
N PRO A 383 -2.75 -9.19 -13.96
CA PRO A 383 -2.93 -9.59 -12.57
C PRO A 383 -4.38 -9.30 -12.16
N ALA A 384 -5.02 -10.28 -11.54
CA ALA A 384 -6.43 -10.22 -11.22
C ALA A 384 -6.72 -10.88 -9.88
N VAL A 385 -7.66 -10.28 -9.14
CA VAL A 385 -8.14 -10.84 -7.88
C VAL A 385 -8.95 -12.11 -8.14
N PRO A 386 -8.93 -13.10 -7.23
CA PRO A 386 -9.71 -14.33 -7.37
C PRO A 386 -11.20 -14.06 -7.60
N SER A 387 -11.82 -14.86 -8.46
CA SER A 387 -13.21 -14.67 -8.87
C SER A 387 -13.95 -15.98 -9.14
N ASN A 388 -15.20 -15.92 -9.59
CA ASN A 388 -15.94 -17.11 -10.03
C ASN A 388 -15.53 -17.60 -11.43
N HIS A 389 -14.39 -17.14 -11.97
CA HIS A 389 -13.89 -17.61 -13.25
C HIS A 389 -13.50 -19.10 -13.19
N PRO A 390 -13.91 -19.92 -14.17
CA PRO A 390 -13.61 -21.35 -14.17
C PRO A 390 -12.10 -21.65 -14.29
N VAL A 391 -11.66 -22.67 -13.56
CA VAL A 391 -10.33 -23.28 -13.59
C VAL A 391 -10.50 -24.66 -14.21
N ASN A 392 -10.13 -24.82 -15.47
CA ASN A 392 -10.35 -26.04 -16.23
C ASN A 392 -9.25 -26.28 -17.28
N ARG A 393 -9.39 -27.37 -18.05
CA ARG A 393 -8.41 -27.76 -19.07
C ARG A 393 -8.34 -26.78 -20.24
N ASP A 394 -9.42 -26.05 -20.53
CA ASP A 394 -9.49 -25.12 -21.66
C ASP A 394 -8.63 -23.87 -21.42
N GLY A 395 -8.49 -23.45 -20.15
CA GLY A 395 -7.69 -22.30 -19.77
C GLY A 395 -6.19 -22.45 -20.07
N LYS A 396 -5.65 -23.68 -20.14
CA LYS A 396 -4.23 -24.04 -20.36
C LYS A 396 -3.18 -23.45 -19.41
N THR A 397 -3.46 -22.31 -18.76
CA THR A 397 -2.58 -21.62 -17.81
C THR A 397 -3.33 -21.33 -16.52
N HIS A 398 -2.63 -21.54 -15.41
CA HIS A 398 -3.07 -21.16 -14.07
C HIS A 398 -1.88 -20.54 -13.37
N LYS A 399 -2.04 -19.30 -12.91
CA LYS A 399 -1.00 -18.59 -12.18
C LYS A 399 -1.56 -18.11 -10.86
N MET A 400 -0.77 -18.33 -9.82
CA MET A 400 -0.99 -17.83 -8.48
C MET A 400 0.22 -17.01 -8.06
N ASP A 401 -0.06 -15.80 -7.58
CA ASP A 401 0.93 -14.87 -7.07
C ASP A 401 0.34 -14.30 -5.76
N ALA A 402 0.98 -14.58 -4.64
CA ALA A 402 0.40 -14.31 -3.33
C ALA A 402 1.45 -13.79 -2.37
N GLY A 403 1.07 -12.78 -1.60
CA GLY A 403 1.85 -12.20 -0.52
C GLY A 403 1.20 -12.50 0.82
N LEU A 404 2.01 -12.86 1.80
CA LEU A 404 1.63 -12.95 3.21
C LEU A 404 2.36 -11.87 4.00
N MET A 405 1.71 -11.37 5.05
CA MET A 405 2.32 -10.50 6.05
C MET A 405 2.36 -11.23 7.40
N VAL A 406 3.45 -11.07 8.15
CA VAL A 406 3.46 -11.41 9.58
C VAL A 406 3.20 -10.14 10.37
N LEU A 407 2.32 -10.24 11.37
CA LEU A 407 1.97 -9.14 12.25
C LEU A 407 2.50 -9.41 13.66
N ASP A 408 3.21 -8.45 14.27
CA ASP A 408 3.62 -8.50 15.67
C ASP A 408 3.09 -7.30 16.47
N GLY A 409 3.17 -7.38 17.80
CA GLY A 409 2.76 -6.34 18.75
C GLY A 409 1.34 -5.85 18.47
N PRO A 410 1.12 -4.53 18.30
CA PRO A 410 -0.20 -3.97 18.01
C PRO A 410 -0.60 -4.14 16.54
N ARG A 411 -0.23 -5.26 15.91
CA ARG A 411 -0.46 -5.60 14.49
C ARG A 411 0.41 -4.79 13.52
N LEU A 412 1.69 -4.64 13.85
CA LEU A 412 2.70 -4.04 12.98
C LEU A 412 3.26 -5.08 12.02
N MET A 413 3.36 -4.71 10.75
CA MET A 413 3.71 -5.60 9.67
C MET A 413 5.23 -5.76 9.55
N HIS A 414 5.68 -7.01 9.43
CA HIS A 414 6.99 -7.37 8.89
C HIS A 414 6.78 -7.90 7.47
N ALA A 415 7.19 -7.11 6.47
CA ALA A 415 7.00 -7.40 5.04
C ALA A 415 8.22 -7.05 4.21
#